data_AF-C7DQA2-F1
#
_entry.id   AF-C7DQA2-F1
#
_cell.length_a   1.000
_cell.length_b   1.000
_cell.length_c   1.000
_cell.angle_alpha   90.00
_cell.angle_beta   90.00
_cell.angle_gamma   90.00
#
_symmetry.space_group_name_H-M   'P 1'
#
loop_
_entity.id
_entity.type
_entity.pdbx_description
1 polymer ?
#
loop_
_entity_poly.entity_id
_entity_poly.type
_entity_poly.pdbx_seq_one_letter_code
_entity_poly.pdbx_strand_id
1 'polypeptide(L)'
;LSKTTFEIFKEDGKTLVSKKVNSKDKSSIEEKFNAKGELSEKTILRANGTRLEYTEIKSDGTGKAKEVLKDFALEGTLAADKTTLKVTEGTVVL
;
A
#
# COMPACT_ATOMS: atom_id res chain seq x y z
N LEU A 1 1.71 -25.22 -3.05
CA LEU A 1 1.54 -23.85 -3.60
C LEU A 1 1.42 -22.87 -2.43
N SER A 2 2.51 -22.23 -2.00
CA SER A 2 2.57 -21.38 -0.79
C SER A 2 2.50 -19.88 -1.06
N LYS A 3 2.59 -19.47 -2.33
CA LYS A 3 2.60 -18.08 -2.77
C LYS A 3 2.15 -18.02 -4.22
N THR A 4 1.38 -17.00 -4.57
CA THR A 4 1.09 -16.67 -5.98
C THR A 4 1.48 -15.23 -6.27
N THR A 5 1.97 -14.98 -7.48
CA THR A 5 2.31 -13.66 -7.97
C THR A 5 1.59 -13.47 -9.31
N PHE A 6 0.89 -12.36 -9.46
CA PHE A 6 0.24 -11.94 -10.69
C PHE A 6 0.80 -10.57 -11.08
N GLU A 7 1.42 -10.46 -12.24
CA GLU A 7 2.10 -9.26 -12.73
C GLU A 7 1.51 -8.86 -14.08
N ILE A 8 1.25 -7.56 -14.26
CA ILE A 8 0.83 -6.97 -15.52
C ILE A 8 1.95 -6.05 -15.98
N PHE A 9 2.39 -6.23 -17.22
CA PHE A 9 3.42 -5.41 -17.85
C PHE A 9 2.80 -4.52 -18.94
N LYS A 10 3.52 -3.47 -19.31
CA LYS A 10 3.29 -2.74 -20.55
C LYS A 10 3.58 -3.65 -21.76
N GLU A 11 3.26 -3.16 -22.95
CA GLU A 11 3.53 -3.86 -24.21
C GLU A 11 5.01 -4.21 -24.41
N ASP A 12 5.92 -3.43 -23.81
CA ASP A 12 7.36 -3.71 -23.82
C ASP A 12 7.77 -4.99 -23.07
N GLY A 13 6.85 -5.60 -22.29
CA GLY A 13 7.08 -6.78 -21.48
C GLY A 13 8.07 -6.59 -20.32
N LYS A 14 8.47 -5.35 -20.02
CA LYS A 14 9.50 -5.01 -19.03
C LYS A 14 8.99 -4.08 -17.95
N THR A 15 8.20 -3.07 -18.33
CA THR A 15 7.70 -2.06 -17.39
C THR A 15 6.47 -2.59 -16.69
N LEU A 16 6.54 -2.73 -15.36
CA LEU A 16 5.39 -3.14 -14.56
C LEU A 16 4.29 -2.08 -14.60
N VAL A 17 3.05 -2.54 -14.66
CA VAL A 17 1.82 -1.74 -14.47
C VAL A 17 1.26 -2.03 -13.08
N SER A 18 1.17 -3.31 -12.73
CA SER A 18 0.74 -3.75 -11.42
C SER A 18 1.31 -5.10 -11.04
N LYS A 19 1.33 -5.36 -9.73
CA LYS A 19 1.77 -6.62 -9.15
C LYS A 19 0.89 -6.96 -7.97
N LYS A 20 0.38 -8.19 -7.93
CA LYS A 20 -0.35 -8.73 -6.79
C LYS A 20 0.32 -10.00 -6.29
N VAL A 21 0.69 -10.00 -5.02
CA VAL A 21 1.31 -11.13 -4.34
C VAL A 21 0.36 -11.63 -3.27
N ASN A 22 -0.02 -12.91 -3.32
CA ASN A 22 -0.79 -13.58 -2.26
C ASN A 22 0.14 -14.55 -1.51
N SER A 23 0.13 -14.46 -0.19
CA SER A 23 0.98 -15.22 0.72
C SER A 23 0.25 -16.42 1.32
N LYS A 24 1.01 -17.35 1.91
CA LYS A 24 0.48 -18.57 2.55
C LYS A 24 -0.51 -18.28 3.67
N ASP A 25 -0.30 -17.19 4.40
CA ASP A 25 -1.13 -16.74 5.51
C ASP A 25 -2.44 -16.05 5.04
N LYS A 26 -2.70 -16.03 3.72
CA LYS A 26 -3.83 -15.37 3.07
C LYS A 26 -3.78 -13.84 3.10
N SER A 27 -2.67 -13.24 3.52
CA SER A 27 -2.41 -11.82 3.27
C SER A 27 -2.09 -11.59 1.78
N SER A 28 -2.28 -10.35 1.33
CA SER A 28 -1.85 -9.95 -0.01
C SER A 28 -1.27 -8.54 -0.06
N ILE A 29 -0.38 -8.32 -1.01
CA ILE A 29 0.18 -7.02 -1.33
C ILE A 29 -0.14 -6.74 -2.80
N GLU A 30 -0.75 -5.60 -3.07
CA GLU A 30 -1.02 -5.10 -4.41
C GLU A 30 -0.27 -3.79 -4.62
N GLU A 31 0.51 -3.71 -5.69
CA GLU A 31 1.34 -2.57 -6.06
C GLU A 31 0.95 -2.09 -7.45
N LYS A 32 0.86 -0.76 -7.63
CA LYS A 32 0.73 -0.13 -8.94
C LYS A 32 1.93 0.75 -9.21
N PHE A 33 2.29 0.84 -10.48
CA PHE A 33 3.48 1.56 -10.94
C PHE A 33 3.09 2.64 -11.95
N ASN A 34 3.76 3.79 -11.88
CA ASN A 34 3.56 4.89 -12.81
C ASN A 34 4.18 4.60 -14.18
N ALA A 35 4.09 5.55 -15.12
CA ALA A 35 4.62 5.38 -16.47
C ALA A 35 6.15 5.16 -16.55
N LYS A 36 6.89 5.51 -15.49
CA LYS A 36 8.34 5.29 -15.37
C LYS A 36 8.68 3.96 -14.67
N GLY A 37 7.67 3.19 -14.26
CA GLY A 37 7.85 1.96 -13.48
C GLY A 37 8.12 2.21 -11.99
N GLU A 38 7.91 3.42 -11.48
CA GLU A 38 8.07 3.73 -10.06
C GLU A 38 6.78 3.40 -9.30
N LEU A 39 6.91 2.89 -8.07
CA LEU A 39 5.77 2.58 -7.22
C LEU A 39 4.92 3.83 -6.94
N SER A 40 3.63 3.79 -7.27
CA SER A 40 2.70 4.91 -7.06
C SER A 40 1.63 4.61 -6.01
N GLU A 41 1.24 3.35 -5.88
CA GLU A 41 0.25 2.89 -4.89
C GLU A 41 0.65 1.52 -4.34
N LYS A 42 0.36 1.30 -3.06
CA LYS A 42 0.54 0.00 -2.40
C LYS A 42 -0.61 -0.26 -1.44
N THR A 43 -1.27 -1.40 -1.61
CA THR A 43 -2.30 -1.88 -0.69
C THR A 43 -1.86 -3.18 -0.06
N ILE A 44 -1.86 -3.23 1.27
CA ILE A 44 -1.55 -4.43 2.05
C ILE A 44 -2.86 -4.89 2.69
N LEU A 45 -3.38 -6.04 2.28
CA LEU A 45 -4.50 -6.71 2.93
C LEU A 45 -3.96 -7.76 3.89
N ARG A 46 -4.21 -7.57 5.20
CA ARG A 46 -3.83 -8.53 6.23
C ARG A 46 -4.81 -9.71 6.25
N ALA A 47 -4.38 -10.84 6.81
CA ALA A 47 -5.21 -12.05 6.94
C ALA A 47 -6.51 -11.81 7.73
N ASN A 48 -6.52 -10.82 8.64
CA ASN A 48 -7.69 -10.44 9.43
C ASN A 48 -8.64 -9.47 8.70
N GLY A 49 -8.38 -9.13 7.43
CA GLY A 49 -9.22 -8.26 6.60
C GLY A 49 -8.89 -6.76 6.69
N THR A 50 -8.09 -6.32 7.66
CA THR A 50 -7.64 -4.92 7.77
C THR A 50 -6.67 -4.57 6.64
N ARG A 51 -6.59 -3.28 6.28
CA ARG A 51 -5.77 -2.83 5.16
C ARG A 51 -4.89 -1.64 5.52
N LEU A 52 -3.69 -1.62 4.96
CA LEU A 52 -2.91 -0.39 4.80
C LEU A 52 -2.96 0.01 3.32
N GLU A 53 -3.37 1.25 3.08
CA GLU A 53 -3.49 1.84 1.76
C GLU A 53 -2.52 3.02 1.67
N TYR A 54 -1.55 2.90 0.77
CA TYR A 54 -0.59 3.94 0.46
C TYR A 54 -0.84 4.45 -0.94
N THR A 55 -1.06 5.76 -1.07
CA THR A 55 -1.38 6.41 -2.33
C THR A 55 -0.48 7.62 -2.55
N GLU A 56 -0.40 8.06 -3.80
CA GLU A 56 0.42 9.22 -4.19
C GLU A 56 1.89 9.04 -3.75
N ILE A 57 2.40 7.81 -3.82
CA ILE A 57 3.79 7.51 -3.46
C ILE A 57 4.71 8.21 -4.46
N LYS A 58 5.64 8.99 -3.93
CA LYS A 58 6.65 9.73 -4.70
C LYS A 58 7.96 8.95 -4.75
N SER A 59 8.89 9.41 -5.59
CA SER A 59 10.20 8.79 -5.77
C SER A 59 11.08 8.80 -4.51
N ASP A 60 10.83 9.69 -3.56
CA ASP A 60 11.48 9.74 -2.24
C ASP A 60 10.86 8.78 -1.21
N GLY A 61 9.84 8.01 -1.60
CA GLY A 61 9.12 7.08 -0.73
C GLY A 61 8.07 7.74 0.15
N THR A 62 7.83 9.05 0.04
CA THR A 62 6.76 9.73 0.76
C THR A 62 5.41 9.56 0.08
N GLY A 63 4.32 9.62 0.84
CA GLY A 63 2.96 9.52 0.29
C GLY A 63 1.88 9.72 1.34
N LYS A 64 0.64 9.48 0.95
CA LYS A 64 -0.51 9.40 1.87
C LYS A 64 -0.63 7.99 2.42
N ALA A 65 -1.10 7.88 3.66
CA ALA A 65 -1.36 6.60 4.30
C ALA A 65 -2.76 6.56 4.89
N LYS A 66 -3.43 5.42 4.76
CA LYS A 66 -4.70 5.13 5.39
C LYS A 66 -4.69 3.70 5.93
N GLU A 67 -5.07 3.52 7.18
CA GLU A 67 -5.30 2.20 7.74
C GLU A 67 -6.80 1.97 7.90
N VAL A 68 -7.34 1.00 7.16
CA VAL A 68 -8.74 0.61 7.22
C VAL A 68 -8.87 -0.56 8.19
N LEU A 69 -9.54 -0.29 9.30
CA LEU A 69 -9.87 -1.26 10.33
C LEU A 69 -11.33 -1.72 10.14
N LYS A 70 -11.86 -2.53 11.07
CA LYS A 70 -13.19 -3.13 10.93
C LYS A 70 -14.31 -2.08 10.82
N ASP A 71 -14.25 -1.06 11.68
CA ASP A 71 -15.36 -0.12 11.89
C ASP A 71 -14.96 1.35 11.63
N PHE A 72 -13.67 1.62 11.45
CA PHE A 72 -13.15 2.98 11.23
C PHE A 72 -11.87 2.93 10.39
N ALA A 73 -11.43 4.11 9.96
CA ALA A 73 -10.14 4.28 9.30
C ALA A 73 -9.32 5.37 9.98
N LEU A 74 -8.01 5.18 9.97
CA LEU A 74 -7.03 6.17 10.40
C LEU A 74 -6.32 6.72 9.17
N GLU A 75 -6.07 8.02 9.15
CA GLU A 75 -5.39 8.69 8.04
C GLU A 75 -4.09 9.32 8.51
N GLY A 76 -3.16 9.49 7.58
CA GLY A 76 -1.87 10.09 7.88
C GLY A 76 -0.94 10.06 6.68
N THR A 77 0.36 9.89 6.96
CA THR A 77 1.42 10.04 5.97
C THR A 77 2.37 8.84 5.99
N LEU A 78 2.91 8.54 4.81
CA LEU A 78 4.02 7.62 4.62
C LEU A 78 5.30 8.45 4.45
N ALA A 79 6.35 8.07 5.18
CA ALA A 79 7.72 8.48 4.97
C ALA A 79 8.56 7.23 4.64
N ALA A 80 9.79 7.42 4.19
CA ALA A 80 10.67 6.33 3.77
C ALA A 80 10.95 5.30 4.89
N ASP A 81 10.93 5.72 6.16
CA ASP A 81 11.24 4.91 7.33
C ASP A 81 10.02 4.46 8.14
N LYS A 82 8.88 5.16 8.02
CA LYS A 82 7.70 4.90 8.84
C LYS A 82 6.39 5.37 8.22
N THR A 83 5.30 4.80 8.70
CA THR A 83 3.94 5.34 8.53
C THR A 83 3.53 6.04 9.82
N THR A 84 2.94 7.23 9.72
CA THR A 84 2.36 7.94 10.88
C THR A 84 0.89 8.21 10.60
N LEU A 85 0.03 7.62 11.43
CA LEU A 85 -1.42 7.84 11.43
C LEU A 85 -1.77 8.72 12.62
N LYS A 86 -2.75 9.61 12.46
CA LYS A 86 -3.04 10.63 13.47
C LYS A 86 -4.52 10.68 13.81
N VAL A 87 -4.82 10.81 15.09
CA VAL A 87 -6.15 11.21 15.60
C VAL A 87 -5.99 12.48 16.42
N THR A 88 -6.88 13.45 16.22
CA THR A 88 -6.85 14.72 16.98
C THR A 88 -8.19 14.93 17.66
N GLU A 89 -8.16 15.20 18.96
CA GLU A 89 -9.32 15.53 19.78
C GLU A 89 -8.95 16.71 20.69
N GLY A 90 -9.51 17.89 20.42
CA GLY A 90 -9.13 19.12 21.10
C GLY A 90 -7.63 19.41 20.96
N THR A 91 -6.91 19.46 22.08
CA THR A 91 -5.45 19.67 22.13
C THR A 91 -4.64 18.37 22.10
N VAL A 92 -5.30 17.21 22.17
CA VAL A 92 -4.65 15.91 22.23
C VAL A 92 -4.44 15.37 20.82
N VAL A 93 -3.24 14.83 20.59
CA VAL A 93 -2.88 14.13 19.37
C VAL A 93 -2.40 12.73 19.75
N LEU A 94 -3.04 11.72 19.17
CA LEU A 94 -2.58 10.33 19.16
C LEU A 94 -1.92 10.02 17.82
#